data_AF-A0A351AST8-F1
#
_entry.id   AF-A0A351AST8-F1
#
_cell.length_a   1.000
_cell.length_b   1.000
_cell.length_c   1.000
_cell.angle_alpha   90.00
_cell.angle_beta   90.00
_cell.angle_gamma   90.00
#
_symmetry.space_group_name_H-M   'P 1'
#
loop_
_entity.id
_entity.type
_entity.pdbx_description
1 polymer ?
#
loop_
_entity_poly.entity_id
_entity_poly.type
_entity_poly.pdbx_seq_one_letter_code
_entity_poly.pdbx_strand_id
1 'polypeptide(L)'
;MDTNKYDWDGEVVTLQEGKGRLDLVLMGDGFIKEDFDNGTYESIMKQAYEEFLSIEPFTTLKDGFNVFYVKTPSPERILAINTGSNGAVNTGHITKFSTTFTSNSTSIEGDDGLVREYALKAFKSDAEERIKDATIVVIANQECRVGTCVNSWYIKASQAVRAY
;
A
#
# COMPACT_ATOMS: atom_id res chain seq x y z
N MET A 1 -16.68 8.95 -18.29
CA MET A 1 -15.45 9.66 -18.69
C MET A 1 -14.73 9.95 -17.39
N ASP A 2 -13.60 9.29 -17.14
CA ASP A 2 -12.82 9.49 -15.91
C ASP A 2 -12.14 10.86 -15.98
N THR A 3 -12.67 11.83 -15.24
CA THR A 3 -12.25 13.24 -15.31
C THR A 3 -10.98 13.55 -14.53
N ASN A 4 -10.38 12.57 -13.86
CA ASN A 4 -9.22 12.76 -12.97
C ASN A 4 -8.02 11.87 -13.36
N LYS A 5 -7.67 11.82 -14.65
CA LYS A 5 -6.44 11.15 -15.08
C LYS A 5 -5.27 12.12 -14.95
N TYR A 6 -4.48 11.96 -13.91
CA TYR A 6 -3.27 12.75 -13.69
C TYR A 6 -2.12 12.15 -14.50
N ASP A 7 -1.30 13.00 -15.15
CA ASP A 7 -0.14 12.53 -15.92
C ASP A 7 0.90 11.79 -15.07
N TRP A 8 0.91 12.06 -13.76
CA TRP A 8 1.76 11.44 -12.75
C TRP A 8 1.12 10.23 -12.05
N ASP A 9 -0.10 9.82 -12.44
CA ASP A 9 -0.76 8.64 -11.89
C ASP A 9 0.02 7.36 -12.25
N GLY A 10 0.54 6.67 -11.22
CA GLY A 10 1.40 5.50 -11.38
C GLY A 10 2.88 5.84 -11.55
N GLU A 11 3.28 7.10 -11.41
CA GLU A 11 4.69 7.47 -11.33
C GLU A 11 5.35 6.79 -10.12
N VAL A 12 6.52 6.20 -10.36
CA VAL A 12 7.29 5.48 -9.36
C VAL A 12 8.45 6.35 -8.89
N VAL A 13 8.61 6.43 -7.58
CA VAL A 13 9.75 7.09 -6.95
C VAL A 13 10.54 6.07 -6.16
N THR A 14 11.85 6.00 -6.42
CA THR A 14 12.78 5.15 -5.68
C THR A 14 13.24 5.87 -4.41
N LEU A 15 12.97 5.27 -3.24
CA LEU A 15 13.48 5.74 -1.94
C LEU A 15 14.84 5.13 -1.60
N GLN A 16 15.06 3.87 -1.98
CA GLN A 16 16.31 3.17 -1.72
C GLN A 16 16.59 2.15 -2.84
N GLU A 17 17.82 2.12 -3.33
CA GLU A 17 18.36 1.01 -4.12
C GLU A 17 19.21 0.14 -3.20
N GLY A 18 18.70 -1.06 -2.90
CA GLY A 18 19.39 -2.03 -2.06
C GLY A 18 20.42 -2.84 -2.86
N LYS A 19 21.23 -3.62 -2.13
CA LYS A 19 22.16 -4.60 -2.71
C LYS A 19 21.51 -5.98 -2.89
N GLY A 20 20.33 -6.18 -2.33
CA GLY A 20 19.59 -7.44 -2.34
C GLY A 20 18.48 -7.48 -3.39
N ARG A 21 17.65 -8.53 -3.29
CA ARG A 21 16.49 -8.78 -4.15
C ARG A 21 15.15 -8.55 -3.46
N LEU A 22 15.15 -8.06 -2.21
CA LEU A 22 13.92 -7.80 -1.49
C LEU A 22 13.32 -6.49 -1.99
N ASP A 23 12.04 -6.50 -2.30
CA ASP A 23 11.35 -5.33 -2.82
C ASP A 23 10.24 -4.90 -1.87
N LEU A 24 10.22 -3.61 -1.53
CA LEU A 24 9.16 -2.98 -0.76
C LEU A 24 8.50 -1.91 -1.63
N VAL A 25 7.20 -2.04 -1.86
CA VAL A 25 6.40 -1.05 -2.59
C VAL A 25 5.38 -0.43 -1.66
N LEU A 26 5.50 0.88 -1.47
CA LEU A 26 4.57 1.70 -0.71
C LEU A 26 3.59 2.38 -1.67
N MET A 27 2.33 2.46 -1.29
CA MET A 27 1.34 3.27 -1.99
C MET A 27 0.23 3.70 -1.04
N GLY A 28 -0.52 4.71 -1.42
CA GLY A 28 -1.64 5.22 -0.63
C GLY A 28 -2.99 4.96 -1.28
N ASP A 29 -4.03 4.80 -0.46
CA ASP A 29 -5.42 4.90 -0.92
C ASP A 29 -6.14 6.04 -0.19
N GLY A 30 -6.94 6.80 -0.92
CA GLY A 30 -7.69 7.95 -0.37
C GLY A 30 -6.90 9.26 -0.31
N PHE A 31 -5.78 9.37 -1.01
CA PHE A 31 -5.03 10.62 -1.14
C PHE A 31 -5.53 11.40 -2.36
N ILE A 32 -5.97 12.64 -2.15
CA ILE A 32 -6.47 13.50 -3.24
C ILE A 32 -5.35 14.41 -3.75
N LYS A 33 -5.58 15.09 -4.88
CA LYS A 33 -4.58 15.96 -5.55
C LYS A 33 -3.88 16.92 -4.60
N GLU A 34 -4.63 17.52 -3.68
CA GLU A 34 -4.12 18.48 -2.70
C GLU A 34 -3.05 17.86 -1.80
N ASP A 35 -3.17 16.57 -1.45
CA ASP A 35 -2.19 15.84 -0.63
C ASP A 35 -0.87 15.59 -1.39
N PHE A 36 -0.90 15.61 -2.73
CA PHE A 36 0.30 15.54 -3.56
C PHE A 36 0.90 16.94 -3.75
N ASP A 37 0.07 17.94 -4.05
CA ASP A 37 0.50 19.33 -4.30
C ASP A 37 1.20 19.95 -3.06
N ASN A 38 0.73 19.61 -1.85
CA ASN A 38 1.27 20.14 -0.60
C ASN A 38 2.42 19.27 0.00
N GLY A 39 2.77 18.15 -0.63
CA GLY A 39 3.82 17.23 -0.18
C GLY A 39 3.44 16.26 0.94
N THR A 40 2.18 16.24 1.39
CA THR A 40 1.70 15.31 2.43
C THR A 40 1.89 13.85 2.03
N TYR A 41 1.57 13.48 0.78
CA TYR A 41 1.75 12.13 0.27
C TYR A 41 3.20 11.66 0.40
N GLU A 42 4.15 12.48 -0.10
CA GLU A 42 5.57 12.15 -0.06
C GLU A 42 6.09 12.02 1.38
N SER A 43 5.65 12.92 2.27
CA SER A 43 6.02 12.86 3.69
C SER A 43 5.54 11.57 4.34
N ILE A 44 4.31 11.15 4.07
CA ILE A 44 3.75 9.92 4.64
C ILE A 44 4.46 8.68 4.09
N MET A 45 4.75 8.63 2.78
CA MET A 45 5.47 7.50 2.19
C MET A 45 6.89 7.38 2.76
N LYS A 46 7.58 8.51 2.97
CA LYS A 46 8.91 8.53 3.60
C LYS A 46 8.86 8.07 5.06
N GLN A 47 7.88 8.56 5.82
CA GLN A 47 7.69 8.14 7.20
C GLN A 47 7.41 6.63 7.29
N ALA A 48 6.53 6.10 6.45
CA ALA A 48 6.22 4.67 6.42
C ALA A 48 7.45 3.81 6.06
N TYR A 49 8.29 4.28 5.13
CA TYR A 49 9.58 3.66 4.83
C TYR A 49 10.51 3.62 6.05
N GLU A 50 10.68 4.75 6.74
CA GLU A 50 11.53 4.85 7.92
C GLU A 50 11.01 3.96 9.06
N GLU A 51 9.71 3.98 9.33
CA GLU A 51 9.07 3.16 10.35
C GLU A 51 9.18 1.67 10.04
N PHE A 52 8.92 1.25 8.79
CA PHE A 52 9.02 -0.15 8.38
C PHE A 52 10.42 -0.72 8.59
N LEU A 53 11.46 0.03 8.21
CA LEU A 53 12.85 -0.38 8.36
C LEU A 53 13.45 -0.11 9.76
N SER A 54 12.67 0.44 10.69
CA SER A 54 13.11 0.67 12.07
C SER A 54 12.87 -0.53 12.99
N ILE A 55 12.11 -1.53 12.54
CA ILE A 55 11.70 -2.69 13.32
C ILE A 55 12.51 -3.92 12.87
N GLU A 56 13.03 -4.70 13.82
CA GLU A 56 13.70 -5.96 13.49
C GLU A 56 12.72 -7.00 12.93
N PRO A 57 13.14 -7.84 11.96
CA PRO A 57 14.49 -7.96 11.40
C PRO A 57 14.79 -6.99 10.24
N PHE A 58 13.85 -6.11 9.88
CA PHE A 58 13.99 -5.21 8.72
C PHE A 58 15.11 -4.20 8.90
N THR A 59 15.36 -3.75 10.13
CA THR A 59 16.52 -2.91 10.46
C THR A 59 17.83 -3.58 10.08
N THR A 60 18.00 -4.86 10.46
CA THR A 60 19.19 -5.64 10.10
C THR A 60 19.27 -5.92 8.60
N LEU A 61 18.13 -6.12 7.95
CA LEU A 61 18.04 -6.49 6.52
C LEU A 61 17.92 -5.30 5.58
N LYS A 62 17.91 -4.06 6.07
CA LYS A 62 17.58 -2.85 5.32
C LYS A 62 18.37 -2.68 4.03
N ASP A 63 19.66 -3.02 4.04
CA ASP A 63 20.56 -2.91 2.88
C ASP A 63 20.16 -3.88 1.74
N GLY A 64 19.34 -4.88 2.04
CA GLY A 64 18.81 -5.85 1.08
C GLY A 64 17.55 -5.39 0.34
N PHE A 65 16.91 -4.30 0.77
CA PHE A 65 15.66 -3.81 0.21
C PHE A 65 15.86 -2.79 -0.90
N ASN A 66 15.18 -2.96 -2.03
CA ASN A 66 14.83 -1.87 -2.92
C ASN A 66 13.48 -1.33 -2.47
N VAL A 67 13.39 -0.02 -2.22
CA VAL A 67 12.17 0.61 -1.73
C VAL A 67 11.66 1.62 -2.74
N PHE A 68 10.40 1.48 -3.08
CA PHE A 68 9.68 2.34 -4.00
C PHE A 68 8.42 2.86 -3.33
N TYR A 69 7.98 4.05 -3.72
CA TYR A 69 6.57 4.40 -3.60
C TYR A 69 5.98 4.72 -4.97
N VAL A 70 4.69 4.42 -5.14
CA VAL A 70 3.94 4.70 -6.37
C VAL A 70 2.89 5.76 -6.09
N LYS A 71 2.76 6.77 -6.95
CA LYS A 71 1.72 7.80 -6.82
C LYS A 71 0.37 7.25 -7.26
N THR A 72 -0.60 7.24 -6.35
CA THR A 72 -1.93 6.63 -6.54
C THR A 72 -3.03 7.61 -6.12
N PRO A 73 -3.33 8.62 -6.96
CA PRO A 73 -4.34 9.61 -6.63
C PRO A 73 -5.73 9.00 -6.60
N SER A 74 -6.46 9.24 -5.52
CA SER A 74 -7.88 8.96 -5.41
C SER A 74 -8.71 10.15 -5.89
N PRO A 75 -9.89 9.90 -6.49
CA PRO A 75 -10.88 10.95 -6.73
C PRO A 75 -11.31 11.65 -5.44
N GLU A 76 -11.42 10.90 -4.34
CA GLU A 76 -11.96 11.36 -3.06
C GLU A 76 -11.16 10.76 -1.89
N ARG A 77 -11.21 11.44 -0.74
CA ARG A 77 -10.65 10.89 0.52
C ARG A 77 -11.53 9.76 1.03
N ILE A 78 -10.93 8.83 1.78
CA ILE A 78 -11.71 7.84 2.52
C ILE A 78 -12.52 8.58 3.58
N LEU A 79 -13.86 8.52 3.50
CA LEU A 79 -14.73 8.86 4.62
C LEU A 79 -15.14 7.58 5.34
N ALA A 80 -14.62 7.42 6.54
CA ALA A 80 -14.96 6.33 7.41
C ALA A 80 -15.32 6.87 8.80
N ILE A 81 -16.44 6.39 9.36
CA ILE A 81 -16.85 6.72 10.72
C ILE A 81 -16.29 5.65 11.66
N ASN A 82 -15.60 6.09 12.71
CA ASN A 82 -15.18 5.23 13.81
C ASN A 82 -16.42 4.67 14.53
N THR A 83 -16.54 3.34 14.59
CA THR A 83 -17.68 2.66 15.23
C THR A 83 -17.38 2.16 16.64
N GLY A 84 -16.22 2.47 17.22
CA GLY A 84 -15.79 2.03 18.55
C GLY A 84 -14.43 1.32 18.55
N SER A 85 -14.18 0.52 19.60
CA SER A 85 -12.83 0.05 19.96
C SER A 85 -12.05 -0.75 18.91
N ASN A 86 -12.67 -1.21 17.82
CA ASN A 86 -12.01 -1.83 16.66
C ASN A 86 -12.97 -1.84 15.46
N GLY A 87 -13.28 -0.68 14.88
CA GLY A 87 -14.07 -0.66 13.66
C GLY A 87 -14.22 0.73 13.07
N ALA A 88 -14.24 0.76 11.75
CA ALA A 88 -14.74 1.88 10.99
C ALA A 88 -15.64 1.36 9.88
N VAL A 89 -16.53 2.22 9.41
CA VAL A 89 -17.41 1.92 8.29
C VAL A 89 -17.31 3.05 7.29
N ASN A 90 -17.11 2.69 6.02
CA ASN A 90 -17.15 3.65 4.93
C ASN A 90 -18.54 4.30 4.87
N THR A 91 -18.60 5.63 4.85
CA THR A 91 -19.86 6.38 4.69
C THR A 91 -20.11 6.88 3.27
N GLY A 92 -19.25 6.50 2.34
CA GLY A 92 -19.32 6.81 0.93
C GLY A 92 -17.92 7.06 0.38
N HIS A 93 -17.79 6.99 -0.96
CA HIS A 93 -16.69 7.44 -1.82
C HIS A 93 -15.96 6.38 -2.64
N ILE A 94 -15.48 6.83 -3.80
CA ILE A 94 -14.69 6.08 -4.77
C ILE A 94 -13.22 6.42 -4.52
N THR A 95 -12.50 5.53 -3.85
CA THR A 95 -11.04 5.64 -3.69
C THR A 95 -10.34 4.85 -4.78
N LYS A 96 -9.04 5.08 -4.99
CA LYS A 96 -8.29 4.45 -6.08
C LYS A 96 -8.36 2.93 -6.01
N PHE A 97 -8.17 2.37 -4.81
CA PHE A 97 -8.21 0.92 -4.58
C PHE A 97 -9.51 0.45 -3.93
N SER A 98 -10.53 1.31 -3.85
CA SER A 98 -11.82 1.00 -3.24
C SER A 98 -11.69 0.38 -1.83
N THR A 99 -10.75 0.89 -1.02
CA THR A 99 -10.49 0.37 0.32
C THR A 99 -11.75 0.45 1.20
N THR A 100 -12.20 -0.68 1.75
CA THR A 100 -13.37 -0.75 2.64
C THR A 100 -13.01 -1.22 4.05
N PHE A 101 -13.63 -0.58 5.04
CA PHE A 101 -13.54 -0.95 6.45
C PHE A 101 -14.83 -1.67 6.87
N THR A 102 -14.66 -2.81 7.54
CA THR A 102 -15.78 -3.54 8.11
C THR A 102 -15.94 -3.20 9.60
N SER A 103 -17.16 -2.85 10.02
CA SER A 103 -17.47 -2.61 11.45
C SER A 103 -17.15 -3.82 12.31
N ASN A 104 -16.59 -3.60 13.51
CA ASN A 104 -16.22 -4.66 14.46
C ASN A 104 -15.23 -5.70 13.87
N SER A 105 -14.51 -5.33 12.83
CA SER A 105 -13.43 -6.11 12.26
C SER A 105 -12.18 -5.25 12.13
N THR A 106 -11.02 -5.89 12.11
CA THR A 106 -9.79 -5.26 11.61
C THR A 106 -9.72 -5.31 10.10
N SER A 107 -10.51 -6.17 9.43
CA SER A 107 -10.51 -6.42 7.99
C SER A 107 -10.63 -5.14 7.16
N ILE A 108 -9.68 -5.02 6.25
CA ILE A 108 -9.61 -4.06 5.16
C ILE A 108 -9.68 -4.86 3.86
N GLU A 109 -10.63 -4.54 3.00
CA GLU A 109 -10.72 -5.07 1.64
C GLU A 109 -10.38 -3.97 0.64
N GLY A 110 -10.00 -4.34 -0.58
CA GLY A 110 -9.70 -3.41 -1.66
C GLY A 110 -9.57 -4.14 -3.00
N ASP A 111 -9.26 -3.41 -4.07
CA ASP A 111 -8.99 -3.96 -5.39
C ASP A 111 -7.56 -4.50 -5.47
N ASP A 112 -7.38 -5.74 -5.03
CA ASP A 112 -6.10 -6.46 -5.08
C ASP A 112 -5.51 -6.51 -6.50
N GLY A 113 -6.35 -6.53 -7.54
CA GLY A 113 -5.94 -6.54 -8.93
C GLY A 113 -5.27 -5.23 -9.33
N LEU A 114 -5.90 -4.11 -8.96
CA LEU A 114 -5.38 -2.79 -9.24
C LEU A 114 -4.16 -2.45 -8.37
N VAL A 115 -4.14 -2.86 -7.09
CA VAL A 115 -2.95 -2.75 -6.23
C VAL A 115 -1.76 -3.47 -6.86
N ARG A 116 -1.98 -4.70 -7.36
CA ARG A 116 -0.94 -5.46 -8.06
C ARG A 116 -0.48 -4.75 -9.33
N GLU A 117 -1.40 -4.22 -10.14
CA GLU A 117 -1.06 -3.49 -11.37
C GLU A 117 -0.14 -2.29 -11.06
N TYR A 118 -0.44 -1.54 -10.01
CA TYR A 118 0.38 -0.40 -9.58
C TYR A 118 1.72 -0.84 -9.02
N ALA A 119 1.76 -1.92 -8.24
CA ALA A 119 3.02 -2.46 -7.72
C ALA A 119 3.97 -2.90 -8.85
N LEU A 120 3.44 -3.53 -9.91
CA LEU A 120 4.25 -3.95 -11.07
C LEU A 120 4.96 -2.77 -11.75
N LYS A 121 4.40 -1.55 -11.72
CA LYS A 121 5.04 -0.36 -12.31
C LYS A 121 6.40 -0.09 -11.68
N ALA A 122 6.60 -0.46 -10.40
CA ALA A 122 7.88 -0.31 -9.71
C ALA A 122 8.99 -1.22 -10.28
N PHE A 123 8.64 -2.31 -10.98
CA PHE A 123 9.57 -3.40 -11.22
C PHE A 123 10.12 -3.53 -12.66
N LYS A 124 9.83 -2.59 -13.57
CA LYS A 124 10.37 -2.55 -14.95
C LYS A 124 10.30 -3.92 -15.65
N SER A 125 11.43 -4.48 -16.12
CA SER A 125 11.50 -5.64 -17.03
C SER A 125 11.21 -6.99 -16.37
N ASP A 126 11.39 -7.13 -15.06
CA ASP A 126 11.30 -8.41 -14.34
C ASP A 126 10.13 -8.44 -13.34
N ALA A 127 9.10 -7.64 -13.62
CA ALA A 127 8.03 -7.34 -12.68
C ALA A 127 7.27 -8.57 -12.17
N GLU A 128 7.00 -9.54 -13.04
CA GLU A 128 6.28 -10.77 -12.71
C GLU A 128 7.09 -11.75 -11.84
N GLU A 129 8.42 -11.68 -11.88
CA GLU A 129 9.27 -12.45 -10.98
C GLU A 129 9.41 -11.75 -9.64
N ARG A 130 9.72 -10.45 -9.66
CA ARG A 130 9.97 -9.63 -8.47
C ARG A 130 8.75 -9.52 -7.57
N ILE A 131 7.56 -9.37 -8.14
CA ILE A 131 6.33 -9.20 -7.35
C ILE A 131 5.98 -10.41 -6.47
N LYS A 132 6.53 -11.61 -6.74
CA LYS A 132 6.28 -12.83 -5.95
C LYS A 132 6.90 -12.75 -4.56
N ASP A 133 8.03 -12.07 -4.46
CA ASP A 133 8.82 -11.92 -3.23
C ASP A 133 8.76 -10.48 -2.70
N ALA A 134 7.94 -9.62 -3.31
CA ALA A 134 7.77 -8.24 -2.93
C ALA A 134 6.76 -8.07 -1.80
N THR A 135 7.08 -7.18 -0.87
CA THR A 135 6.13 -6.69 0.14
C THR A 135 5.43 -5.45 -0.42
N ILE A 136 4.10 -5.48 -0.49
CA ILE A 136 3.28 -4.34 -0.90
C ILE A 136 2.56 -3.81 0.34
N VAL A 137 2.69 -2.50 0.60
CA VAL A 137 2.03 -1.82 1.71
C VAL A 137 1.13 -0.73 1.16
N VAL A 138 -0.16 -0.84 1.44
CA VAL A 138 -1.17 0.17 1.10
C VAL A 138 -1.53 0.96 2.36
N ILE A 139 -1.30 2.27 2.33
CA ILE A 139 -1.62 3.19 3.42
C ILE A 139 -2.97 3.83 3.14
N ALA A 140 -3.97 3.50 3.94
CA ALA A 140 -5.29 4.14 3.84
C ALA A 140 -5.28 5.52 4.53
N ASN A 141 -5.55 6.58 3.77
CA ASN A 141 -5.66 7.95 4.26
C ASN A 141 -7.03 8.20 4.89
N GLN A 142 -7.15 7.96 6.19
CA GLN A 142 -8.40 8.08 6.95
C GLN A 142 -8.17 8.70 8.33
N GLU A 143 -9.18 9.38 8.87
CA GLU A 143 -9.12 10.00 10.21
C GLU A 143 -9.40 9.01 11.36
N CYS A 144 -9.84 7.77 11.07
CA CYS A 144 -10.13 6.76 12.08
C CYS A 144 -9.06 5.66 12.18
N ARG A 145 -8.77 5.20 13.41
CA ARG A 145 -7.78 4.17 13.70
C ARG A 145 -8.30 2.77 13.35
N VAL A 146 -8.06 2.29 12.13
CA VAL A 146 -8.33 0.92 11.67
C VAL A 146 -7.21 0.42 10.76
N GLY A 147 -6.85 -0.86 10.88
CA GLY A 147 -5.72 -1.47 10.18
C GLY A 147 -5.80 -3.00 10.22
N THR A 148 -5.72 -3.66 9.06
CA THR A 148 -5.32 -5.08 8.97
C THR A 148 -4.29 -5.22 7.87
N CYS A 149 -3.21 -5.95 8.17
CA CYS A 149 -2.25 -6.37 7.18
C CYS A 149 -2.67 -7.73 6.64
N VAL A 150 -2.92 -7.83 5.33
CA VAL A 150 -3.10 -9.11 4.64
C VAL A 150 -1.78 -9.44 3.94
N ASN A 151 -1.06 -10.43 4.48
CA ASN A 151 0.11 -10.99 3.80
C ASN A 151 -0.36 -12.00 2.75
N SER A 152 -0.57 -11.55 1.50
CA SER A 152 -0.85 -12.46 0.39
C SER A 152 0.45 -13.08 -0.13
N TRP A 153 0.78 -14.27 0.37
CA TRP A 153 1.80 -15.12 -0.23
C TRP A 153 1.21 -15.74 -1.50
N TYR A 154 1.55 -15.22 -2.68
CA TYR A 154 1.27 -15.92 -3.95
C TYR A 154 2.23 -17.11 -4.11
N ILE A 155 2.05 -18.14 -3.28
CA ILE A 155 2.67 -19.44 -3.49
C ILE A 155 1.73 -20.25 -4.39
N LYS A 156 2.05 -20.33 -5.68
CA LYS A 156 1.60 -21.47 -6.48
C LYS A 156 2.45 -22.68 -6.10
N ALA A 157 2.15 -23.28 -4.95
CA ALA A 157 2.58 -24.61 -4.57
C ALA A 157 1.66 -25.12 -3.47
N SER A 158 1.06 -26.27 -3.74
CA SER A 158 0.40 -27.13 -2.77
C SER A 158 1.22 -27.26 -1.48
N GLN A 159 0.61 -26.98 -0.34
CA GLN A 159 0.39 -27.92 0.78
C GLN A 159 0.12 -27.14 2.06
N ALA A 160 -0.95 -27.53 2.74
CA ALA A 160 -1.25 -27.14 4.10
C ALA A 160 -0.11 -27.51 5.04
N VAL A 161 0.31 -26.59 5.90
CA VAL A 161 1.03 -26.94 7.12
C VAL A 161 0.38 -26.24 8.30
N ARG A 162 -0.33 -27.07 9.07
CA ARG A 162 -0.78 -26.84 10.44
C ARG A 162 0.40 -27.08 11.36
N ALA A 163 0.66 -26.22 12.33
CA ALA A 163 1.55 -26.54 13.45
C ALA A 163 1.04 -25.88 14.73
N TYR A 164 1.13 -26.69 15.80
CA TYR A 164 0.57 -26.65 17.15
C TYR A 164 0.61 -25.34 17.92
#